data_AF-A0A8I1LEF2-F1
#
_entry.id   AF-A0A8I1LEF2-F1
#
_cell.length_a   1.000
_cell.length_b   1.000
_cell.length_c   1.000
_cell.angle_alpha   90.00
_cell.angle_beta   90.00
_cell.angle_gamma   90.00
#
_symmetry.space_group_name_H-M   'P 1'
#
loop_
_entity.id
_entity.type
_entity.pdbx_description
1 polymer ?
#
loop_
_entity_poly.entity_id
_entity_poly.type
_entity_poly.pdbx_seq_one_letter_code
_entity_poly.pdbx_strand_id
1 'polypeptide(L)' 'SKFDTAKYGGAVLLGVNAPVVKTHGRSNERPIYFTLKQVDKMIKENLVQDFKDEFATK' A
#
# COMPACT_ATOMS: atom_id res chain seq x y z
N SER A 1 -19.75 -7.74 0.79
CA SER A 1 -19.28 -9.01 1.36
C SER A 1 -18.13 -8.72 2.31
N LYS A 2 -18.19 -9.21 3.55
CA LYS A 2 -17.13 -9.05 4.57
C LYS A 2 -15.78 -9.65 4.14
N PHE A 3 -15.75 -10.45 3.07
CA PHE A 3 -14.58 -11.20 2.59
C PHE A 3 -14.04 -10.72 1.24
N ASP A 4 -14.45 -9.53 0.77
CA ASP A 4 -13.96 -8.96 -0.50
C ASP A 4 -12.55 -8.34 -0.30
N THR A 5 -11.56 -9.21 -0.18
CA THR A 5 -10.15 -8.82 0.04
C THR A 5 -9.57 -8.03 -1.13
N ALA A 6 -10.14 -8.18 -2.33
CA ALA A 6 -9.72 -7.49 -3.55
C ALA A 6 -9.85 -5.96 -3.45
N LYS A 7 -10.72 -5.44 -2.58
CA LYS A 7 -10.92 -3.98 -2.38
C LYS A 7 -9.87 -3.33 -1.49
N TYR A 8 -9.17 -4.10 -0.66
CA TYR A 8 -8.22 -3.57 0.32
C TYR A 8 -6.85 -3.27 -0.29
N GLY A 9 -6.62 -3.65 -1.55
CA GLY A 9 -5.36 -3.48 -2.25
C GLY A 9 -4.42 -4.68 -2.05
N GLY A 10 -3.12 -4.40 -1.99
CA GLY A 10 -2.07 -5.40 -1.81
C GLY A 10 -1.37 -5.32 -0.46
N ALA A 11 -0.41 -6.22 -0.26
CA ALA A 11 0.43 -6.23 0.92
C ALA A 11 1.49 -5.12 0.81
N VAL A 12 1.53 -4.23 1.80
CA VAL A 12 2.49 -3.13 1.86
C VAL A 12 3.82 -3.63 2.44
N LEU A 13 4.93 -3.30 1.78
CA LEU A 13 6.28 -3.49 2.31
C LEU A 13 6.71 -2.18 2.99
N LEU A 14 6.79 -2.21 4.33
CA LEU A 14 7.24 -1.07 5.15
C LEU A 14 8.75 -1.12 5.38
N GLY A 15 9.35 0.03 5.71
CA GLY A 15 10.79 0.14 5.97
C GLY A 15 11.68 0.30 4.73
N VAL A 16 11.08 0.45 3.54
CA VAL A 16 11.77 0.77 2.28
C VAL A 16 11.62 2.26 1.94
N ASN A 17 12.45 2.77 1.03
CA ASN A 17 12.54 4.20 0.72
C ASN A 17 11.39 4.77 -0.15
N ALA A 18 10.43 3.94 -0.56
CA ALA A 18 9.31 4.35 -1.41
C ALA A 18 8.08 3.46 -1.15
N PRO A 19 6.87 3.86 -1.59
CA PRO A 19 5.70 3.00 -1.54
C PRO A 19 5.89 1.73 -2.37
N VAL A 20 5.99 0.57 -1.71
CA VAL A 20 6.07 -0.72 -2.38
C VAL A 20 4.92 -1.60 -1.91
N VAL A 21 4.12 -2.08 -2.86
CA VAL A 21 2.95 -2.92 -2.60
C VAL A 21 2.95 -4.14 -3.50
N LYS A 22 2.79 -5.32 -2.91
CA LYS A 22 2.64 -6.58 -3.63
C LYS A 22 1.15 -6.91 -3.80
N THR A 23 0.67 -6.94 -5.03
CA THR A 23 -0.68 -7.42 -5.36
C THR A 23 -0.77 -8.93 -5.18
N HIS A 24 -1.97 -9.44 -4.86
CA HIS A 24 -2.22 -10.89 -4.83
C HIS A 24 -2.01 -11.52 -6.21
N GLY A 25 -1.56 -12.78 -6.28
CA GLY A 25 -1.18 -13.41 -7.56
C GLY A 25 -2.36 -13.97 -8.37
N ARG A 26 -3.45 -14.37 -7.71
CA ARG A 26 -4.68 -14.85 -8.37
C ARG A 26 -5.61 -13.68 -8.74
N SER A 27 -5.04 -12.61 -9.26
CA SER A 27 -5.74 -11.33 -9.41
C SER A 27 -6.11 -11.07 -10.86
N ASN A 28 -7.40 -10.81 -11.08
CA ASN A 28 -7.91 -10.14 -12.27
C ASN A 28 -7.62 -8.63 -12.19
N GLU A 29 -8.14 -7.84 -13.12
CA GLU A 29 -7.89 -6.39 -13.26
C GLU A 29 -8.29 -5.57 -12.01
N ARG A 30 -9.24 -6.06 -11.23
CA ARG A 30 -9.83 -5.32 -10.11
C ARG A 30 -8.88 -5.17 -8.90
N PRO A 31 -8.26 -6.23 -8.34
CA PRO A 31 -7.21 -6.09 -7.33
C PRO A 31 -6.03 -5.21 -7.75
N ILE A 32 -5.67 -5.22 -9.05
CA ILE A 32 -4.62 -4.35 -9.59
C ILE A 32 -5.04 -2.89 -9.46
N TYR A 33 -6.25 -2.54 -9.89
CA TYR A 33 -6.81 -1.20 -9.72
C TYR A 33 -6.80 -0.72 -8.26
N PHE A 34 -7.23 -1.57 -7.31
CA PHE A 34 -7.22 -1.19 -5.89
C PHE A 34 -5.79 -1.09 -5.32
N THR A 35 -4.83 -1.87 -5.82
CA THR A 35 -3.40 -1.72 -5.44
C THR A 35 -2.87 -0.36 -5.91
N LEU A 36 -3.14 0.04 -7.15
CA LEU A 36 -2.73 1.36 -7.66
C LEU A 36 -3.37 2.49 -6.86
N LYS A 37 -4.66 2.36 -6.52
CA LYS A 37 -5.36 3.33 -5.65
C LYS A 37 -4.74 3.41 -4.26
N GLN A 38 -4.28 2.29 -3.70
CA GLN A 38 -3.57 2.25 -2.43
C GLN A 38 -2.23 2.97 -2.51
N VAL A 39 -1.44 2.75 -3.58
CA VAL A 39 -0.16 3.43 -3.81
C VAL A 39 -0.36 4.95 -3.96
N ASP A 40 -1.35 5.38 -4.75
CA ASP A 40 -1.72 6.79 -4.91
C ASP A 40 -2.05 7.43 -3.55
N LYS A 41 -2.80 6.71 -2.70
CA LYS A 41 -3.08 7.16 -1.33
C LYS A 41 -1.81 7.26 -0.48
N MET A 42 -0.92 6.26 -0.52
CA MET A 42 0.35 6.29 0.24
C MET A 42 1.21 7.50 -0.13
N ILE A 43 1.20 7.90 -1.40
CA ILE A 43 1.92 9.09 -1.89
C ILE A 43 1.24 10.37 -1.39
N LYS A 44 -0.08 10.48 -1.56
CA LYS A 44 -0.84 11.69 -1.14
C LYS A 44 -0.75 11.98 0.35
N GLU A 45 -0.70 10.93 1.16
CA GLU A 45 -0.60 11.03 2.62
C GLU A 45 0.86 11.08 3.10
N ASN A 46 1.86 11.16 2.21
CA ASN A 46 3.29 11.19 2.57
C ASN A 46 3.76 10.07 3.54
N LEU A 47 3.13 8.89 3.48
CA LEU A 47 3.29 7.81 4.45
C LEU A 47 4.76 7.43 4.74
N VAL A 48 5.61 7.41 3.71
CA VAL A 48 7.03 7.04 3.85
C VAL A 48 7.81 8.10 4.63
N GLN A 49 7.48 9.38 4.45
CA GLN A 49 8.13 10.46 5.19
C GLN A 49 7.68 10.44 6.64
N ASP A 50 6.38 10.34 6.90
CA ASP A 50 5.83 10.24 8.25
C ASP A 50 6.43 9.04 9.02
N PHE A 51 6.57 7.90 8.35
CA PHE A 51 7.22 6.72 8.92
C PHE A 51 8.70 6.99 9.23
N LYS A 52 9.44 7.71 8.38
CA LYS A 52 10.83 8.06 8.68
C LYS A 52 10.90 9.00 9.88
N ASP A 53 10.05 10.02 9.94
CA ASP A 53 10.08 11.04 10.99
C ASP A 53 9.74 10.44 12.37
N GLU A 54 8.75 9.55 12.44
CA GLU A 54 8.37 8.84 13.67
C GLU A 54 9.53 8.01 14.25
N PHE A 55 10.33 7.38 13.40
CA PHE A 55 11.42 6.48 13.82
C PHE A 55 12.82 7.12 13.77
N ALA A 56 12.97 8.35 13.26
CA ALA A 56 14.26 9.06 13.22
C ALA A 56 14.70 9.61 14.59
N THR A 57 13.76 9.79 15.51
CA THR A 57 14.00 10.46 16.81
C THR A 57 14.22 9.48 17.96
N LYS A 58 14.36 8.19 17.66
CA LYS A 58 14.63 7.12 18.64
C LYS A 58 16.06 6.59 18.53
#